data_AF-A0A7C4ADT5-F1
#
_entry.id   AF-A0A7C4ADT5-F1
#
_cell.length_a   1.000
_cell.length_b   1.000
_cell.length_c   1.000
_cell.angle_alpha   90.00
_cell.angle_beta   90.00
_cell.angle_gamma   90.00
#
_symmetry.space_group_name_H-M   'P 1'
#
loop_
_entity.id
_entity.type
_entity.pdbx_description
1 polymer ?
#
loop_
_entity_poly.entity_id
_entity_poly.type
_entity_poly.pdbx_seq_one_letter_code
_entity_poly.pdbx_strand_id
1 'polypeptide(L)'
;MRIRWFVALVWLAICAVLAVPVAPVVASGPETAVAQGKPFEGVEVNILTFTGPQIAEPLQRRGPDFTALTGAKINVIVVPFSDLYQKILTDMATGTNSFDAFVFAPQWMVDYIIPGYLEDLTERVKNDKDIQWEDIAPFFREFSATYAGRIYTIPLDGDFH
;
A
#
# COMPACT_ATOMS: atom_id res chain seq x y z
N MET A 1 -11.03 -17.50 -2.44
CA MET A 1 -10.57 -16.92 -1.15
C MET A 1 -9.07 -16.63 -1.25
N ARG A 2 -8.73 -15.52 -1.91
CA ARG A 2 -7.38 -14.96 -2.18
C ARG A 2 -7.56 -13.44 -1.97
N ILE A 3 -6.73 -12.60 -1.35
CA ILE A 3 -5.46 -12.65 -0.59
C ILE A 3 -5.44 -11.25 0.12
N ARG A 4 -5.26 -11.19 1.45
CA ARG A 4 -5.45 -10.00 2.34
C ARG A 4 -4.12 -9.28 2.70
N TRP A 5 -3.31 -8.90 1.72
CA TRP A 5 -1.88 -8.61 1.97
C TRP A 5 -1.39 -7.19 1.63
N PHE A 6 -2.22 -6.32 1.07
CA PHE A 6 -1.70 -5.14 0.37
C PHE A 6 -1.04 -4.05 1.22
N VAL A 7 -1.24 -4.04 2.54
CA VAL A 7 -0.66 -3.01 3.41
C VAL A 7 0.66 -3.46 4.04
N ALA A 8 1.08 -4.73 3.89
CA ALA A 8 2.38 -5.18 4.39
C ALA A 8 3.56 -4.70 3.53
N LEU A 9 3.31 -4.01 2.41
CA LEU A 9 4.32 -3.69 1.41
C LEU A 9 5.31 -2.61 1.91
N VAL A 10 4.92 -1.66 2.75
CA VAL A 10 5.85 -0.64 3.29
C VAL A 10 6.87 -1.21 4.30
N TRP A 11 6.66 -2.45 4.78
CA TRP A 11 7.16 -2.89 6.09
C TRP A 11 8.55 -3.55 6.14
N LEU A 12 9.31 -3.67 5.03
CA LEU A 12 10.58 -4.43 5.05
C LEU A 12 11.84 -3.70 4.57
N ALA A 13 11.73 -2.43 4.18
CA ALA A 13 12.84 -1.73 3.52
C ALA A 13 13.78 -0.92 4.43
N ILE A 14 13.44 -0.62 5.69
CA ILE A 14 14.23 0.34 6.50
C ILE A 14 14.36 -0.12 7.96
N CYS A 15 15.22 -1.10 8.23
CA CYS A 15 15.63 -1.41 9.61
C CYS A 15 17.12 -1.73 9.79
N ALA A 16 17.99 -1.38 8.85
CA ALA A 16 19.43 -1.53 9.05
C ALA A 16 20.11 -0.15 9.16
N VAL A 17 21.07 -0.06 10.09
CA VAL A 17 22.08 1.04 10.28
C VAL A 17 21.54 2.11 11.27
N LEU A 18 21.93 2.21 12.57
CA LEU A 18 23.23 2.07 13.24
C LEU A 18 23.07 1.80 14.76
N ALA A 19 23.83 0.85 15.32
CA ALA A 19 24.40 0.95 16.67
C ALA A 19 25.50 -0.09 16.89
N VAL A 20 26.75 0.34 17.10
CA VAL A 20 27.90 -0.48 17.52
C VAL A 20 28.82 0.43 18.37
N PRO A 21 29.59 -0.04 19.38
CA PRO A 21 29.29 -0.98 20.48
C PRO A 21 29.83 -0.50 21.87
N VAL A 22 29.44 -1.11 22.99
CA VAL A 22 30.38 -1.49 24.09
C VAL A 22 29.87 -2.78 24.78
N ALA A 23 30.76 -3.78 24.86
CA ALA A 23 30.56 -5.20 25.24
C ALA A 23 30.65 -5.42 26.78
N PRO A 24 30.65 -6.67 27.36
CA PRO A 24 30.64 -8.01 26.73
C PRO A 24 29.80 -9.13 27.45
N VAL A 25 29.90 -10.36 26.92
CA VAL A 25 29.83 -11.71 27.58
C VAL A 25 28.63 -12.64 27.27
N VAL A 26 28.93 -13.58 26.35
CA VAL A 26 28.51 -15.00 26.12
C VAL A 26 27.03 -15.39 26.06
N ALA A 27 26.61 -15.91 24.89
CA ALA A 27 26.62 -17.35 24.61
C ALA A 27 26.38 -17.60 23.11
N SER A 28 27.24 -18.42 22.51
CA SER A 28 27.17 -18.87 21.12
C SER A 28 26.04 -19.88 20.93
N GLY A 29 24.89 -19.41 20.44
CA GLY A 29 23.93 -20.22 19.69
C GLY A 29 24.14 -19.98 18.19
N PRO A 30 23.76 -20.90 17.29
CA PRO A 30 23.73 -20.58 15.88
C PRO A 30 22.72 -19.45 15.69
N GLU A 31 23.26 -18.24 15.49
CA GLU A 31 22.53 -17.13 14.93
C GLU A 31 22.13 -17.60 13.54
N THR A 32 20.92 -18.17 13.41
CA THR A 32 20.27 -18.30 12.13
C THR A 32 20.13 -16.89 11.60
N ALA A 33 21.12 -16.47 10.83
CA ALA A 33 21.00 -15.41 9.87
C ALA A 33 19.70 -15.70 9.14
N VAL A 34 18.66 -14.92 9.45
CA VAL A 34 17.45 -14.90 8.65
C VAL A 34 17.98 -14.57 7.27
N ALA A 35 17.86 -15.52 6.34
CA ALA A 35 18.18 -15.25 4.96
C ALA A 35 17.56 -13.90 4.62
N GLN A 36 18.36 -12.99 4.05
CA GLN A 36 17.86 -11.80 3.36
C GLN A 36 17.04 -12.25 2.15
N GLY A 37 15.99 -13.01 2.40
CA GLY A 37 15.09 -13.56 1.41
C GLY A 37 14.13 -12.46 1.01
N LYS A 38 13.81 -12.44 -0.27
CA LYS A 38 12.75 -11.61 -0.81
C LYS A 38 11.41 -12.08 -0.20
N PRO A 39 10.86 -11.37 0.80
CA PRO A 39 9.72 -11.85 1.62
C PRO A 39 8.45 -12.13 0.82
N PHE A 40 8.33 -11.56 -0.38
CA PHE A 40 7.17 -11.67 -1.25
C PHE A 40 7.53 -12.22 -2.63
N GLU A 41 8.59 -13.02 -2.72
CA GLU A 41 8.95 -13.70 -3.96
C GLU A 41 7.78 -14.57 -4.48
N GLY A 42 7.48 -14.43 -5.77
CA GLY A 42 6.36 -15.11 -6.42
C GLY A 42 4.99 -14.43 -6.24
N VAL A 43 4.92 -13.34 -5.48
CA VAL A 43 3.71 -12.51 -5.40
C VAL A 43 3.69 -11.53 -6.57
N GLU A 44 2.56 -11.46 -7.28
CA GLU A 44 2.27 -10.41 -8.25
C GLU A 44 1.18 -9.49 -7.69
N VAL A 45 1.28 -8.20 -8.00
CA VAL A 45 0.56 -7.11 -7.35
C VAL A 45 0.07 -6.17 -8.46
N ASN A 46 -1.22 -6.19 -8.75
CA ASN A 46 -1.83 -5.37 -9.81
C ASN A 46 -2.45 -4.10 -9.21
N ILE A 47 -1.87 -2.94 -9.54
CA ILE A 47 -2.32 -1.63 -9.07
C ILE A 47 -2.99 -0.90 -10.24
N LEU A 48 -4.27 -0.56 -10.12
CA LEU A 48 -4.99 0.23 -11.11
C LEU A 48 -5.00 1.72 -10.74
N THR A 49 -4.67 2.57 -11.70
CA THR A 49 -4.78 4.03 -11.59
C THR A 49 -5.08 4.67 -12.95
N PHE A 50 -5.04 5.99 -13.03
CA PHE A 50 -5.34 6.74 -14.24
C PHE A 50 -4.09 7.20 -15.00
N THR A 51 -4.29 7.48 -16.28
CA THR A 51 -3.27 8.08 -17.16
C THR A 51 -2.96 9.52 -16.71
N GLY A 52 -1.70 9.78 -16.39
CA GLY A 52 -1.20 11.11 -16.02
C GLY A 52 0.10 10.96 -15.23
N PRO A 53 1.09 11.87 -15.39
CA PRO A 53 2.39 11.73 -14.73
C PRO A 53 2.31 11.91 -13.21
N GLN A 54 1.23 12.51 -12.69
CA GLN A 54 1.11 12.89 -11.28
C GLN A 54 1.11 11.65 -10.36
N ILE A 55 0.39 10.61 -10.79
CA ILE A 55 0.20 9.39 -10.01
C ILE A 55 0.88 8.18 -10.66
N ALA A 56 0.69 7.98 -11.97
CA ALA A 56 1.16 6.77 -12.62
C ALA A 56 2.69 6.69 -12.69
N GLU A 57 3.39 7.80 -12.98
CA GLU A 57 4.85 7.80 -13.11
C GLU A 57 5.55 7.41 -11.79
N PRO A 58 5.23 8.00 -10.63
CA PRO A 58 5.88 7.61 -9.38
C PRO A 58 5.67 6.13 -9.04
N LEU A 59 4.48 5.59 -9.28
CA LEU A 59 4.19 4.17 -9.05
C LEU A 59 5.03 3.28 -9.97
N GLN A 60 5.11 3.62 -11.27
CA GLN A 60 5.88 2.87 -12.25
C GLN A 60 7.38 2.95 -11.95
N ARG A 61 7.89 4.10 -11.52
CA ARG A 61 9.29 4.29 -11.18
C ARG A 61 9.69 3.58 -9.89
N ARG A 62 8.82 3.53 -8.88
CA ARG A 62 9.11 2.89 -7.58
C ARG A 62 8.75 1.40 -7.54
N GLY A 63 7.89 0.91 -8.43
CA GLY A 63 7.57 -0.52 -8.53
C GLY A 63 8.80 -1.44 -8.66
N PRO A 64 9.81 -1.11 -9.49
CA PRO A 64 11.06 -1.86 -9.55
C PRO A 64 11.86 -1.85 -8.25
N ASP A 65 11.94 -0.70 -7.55
CA ASP A 65 12.62 -0.61 -6.24
C ASP A 65 11.94 -1.54 -5.24
N PHE A 66 10.61 -1.52 -5.23
CA PHE A 66 9.79 -2.41 -4.42
C PHE A 66 10.05 -3.89 -4.71
N THR A 67 10.12 -4.22 -6.00
CA THR A 67 10.40 -5.58 -6.47
C THR A 67 11.80 -6.03 -6.07
N ALA A 68 12.80 -5.15 -6.15
CA ALA A 68 14.17 -5.45 -5.75
C ALA A 68 14.27 -5.72 -4.25
N LEU A 69 13.60 -4.92 -3.43
CA LEU A 69 13.60 -5.01 -1.97
C LEU A 69 12.84 -6.24 -1.45
N THR A 70 11.71 -6.58 -2.09
CA THR A 70 10.77 -7.54 -1.52
C THR A 70 10.55 -8.81 -2.32
N GLY A 71 10.85 -8.79 -3.61
CA GLY A 71 10.52 -9.84 -4.58
C GLY A 71 9.09 -9.86 -5.11
N ALA A 72 8.18 -9.01 -4.59
CA ALA A 72 6.86 -8.87 -5.18
C ALA A 72 6.96 -8.13 -6.52
N LYS A 73 6.33 -8.63 -7.57
CA LYS A 73 6.27 -7.95 -8.86
C LYS A 73 5.11 -6.97 -8.89
N ILE A 74 5.42 -5.69 -9.06
CA ILE A 74 4.44 -4.61 -9.15
C ILE A 74 4.05 -4.37 -10.61
N ASN A 75 2.77 -4.52 -10.94
CA ASN A 75 2.20 -4.15 -12.23
C ASN A 75 1.33 -2.92 -12.05
N VAL A 76 1.66 -1.81 -12.71
CA VAL A 76 0.84 -0.58 -12.69
C VAL A 76 0.01 -0.53 -13.97
N ILE A 77 -1.30 -0.68 -13.83
CA ILE A 77 -2.28 -0.61 -14.91
C ILE A 77 -2.86 0.80 -14.94
N VAL A 78 -2.84 1.43 -16.10
CA VAL A 78 -3.35 2.79 -16.30
C VAL A 78 -4.55 2.78 -17.24
N VAL A 79 -5.57 3.57 -16.91
CA VAL A 79 -6.74 3.83 -17.75
C VAL A 79 -7.08 5.32 -17.80
N PRO A 80 -7.87 5.81 -18.77
CA PRO A 80 -8.38 7.17 -18.68
C PRO A 80 -9.10 7.43 -17.35
N PHE A 81 -8.95 8.62 -16.76
CA PHE A 81 -9.59 8.96 -15.49
C PHE A 81 -11.13 8.80 -15.55
N SER A 82 -11.74 9.09 -16.71
CA SER A 82 -13.16 8.87 -16.97
C SER A 82 -13.61 7.43 -16.79
N ASP A 83 -12.70 6.47 -17.00
CA ASP A 83 -13.00 5.04 -17.02
C ASP A 83 -12.66 4.41 -15.67
N LEU A 84 -11.78 5.05 -14.89
CA LEU A 84 -11.23 4.52 -13.65
C LEU A 84 -12.33 4.12 -12.66
N TYR A 85 -13.27 5.02 -12.39
CA TYR A 85 -14.35 4.78 -11.42
C TYR A 85 -15.15 3.53 -11.77
N GLN A 86 -15.65 3.45 -13.01
CA GLN A 86 -16.50 2.34 -13.46
C GLN A 86 -15.71 1.03 -13.54
N LYS A 87 -14.44 1.09 -13.90
CA LYS A 87 -13.58 -0.10 -13.98
C LYS A 87 -13.33 -0.73 -12.62
N ILE A 88 -13.02 0.08 -11.60
CA ILE A 88 -12.88 -0.38 -10.21
C ILE A 88 -14.20 -1.00 -9.73
N LEU A 89 -15.29 -0.24 -9.87
CA LEU A 89 -16.61 -0.67 -9.39
C LEU A 89 -17.03 -2.00 -10.01
N THR A 90 -16.83 -2.14 -11.32
CA THR A 90 -17.19 -3.37 -12.04
C THR A 90 -16.35 -4.54 -11.58
N ASP A 91 -15.02 -4.41 -11.52
CA ASP A 91 -14.11 -5.52 -11.13
C ASP A 91 -14.43 -6.08 -9.74
N MET A 92 -14.75 -5.18 -8.80
CA MET A 92 -15.12 -5.54 -7.42
C MET A 92 -16.54 -6.11 -7.35
N ALA A 93 -17.51 -5.49 -8.02
CA ALA A 93 -18.91 -5.94 -8.01
C ALA A 93 -19.11 -7.32 -8.66
N THR A 94 -18.33 -7.64 -9.69
CA THR A 94 -18.35 -8.96 -10.33
C THR A 94 -17.50 -10.00 -9.59
N GLY A 95 -16.69 -9.57 -8.62
CA GLY A 95 -15.73 -10.44 -7.93
C GLY A 95 -14.65 -10.99 -8.87
N THR A 96 -14.36 -10.29 -9.97
CA THR A 96 -13.29 -10.69 -10.89
C THR A 96 -11.93 -10.59 -10.20
N ASN A 97 -11.76 -9.59 -9.32
CA ASN A 97 -10.53 -9.37 -8.54
C ASN A 97 -9.29 -9.34 -9.45
N SER A 98 -9.35 -8.58 -10.55
CA SER A 98 -8.21 -8.41 -11.47
C SER A 98 -7.14 -7.50 -10.88
N PHE A 99 -7.55 -6.64 -9.95
CA PHE A 99 -6.71 -5.65 -9.30
C PHE A 99 -6.71 -5.89 -7.80
N ASP A 100 -5.55 -5.65 -7.21
CA ASP A 100 -5.35 -5.86 -5.79
C ASP A 100 -5.29 -4.53 -5.01
N ALA A 101 -5.00 -3.41 -5.71
CA ALA A 101 -5.16 -2.06 -5.18
C ALA A 101 -5.48 -1.03 -6.25
N PHE A 102 -5.91 0.13 -5.76
CA PHE A 102 -6.41 1.24 -6.56
C PHE A 102 -5.83 2.54 -6.04
N VAL A 103 -5.43 3.43 -6.95
CA VAL A 103 -5.27 4.85 -6.62
C VAL A 103 -6.34 5.61 -7.36
N PHE A 104 -7.29 6.16 -6.60
CA PHE A 104 -8.53 6.73 -7.09
C PHE A 104 -8.86 8.02 -6.34
N ALA A 105 -9.80 8.80 -6.87
CA ALA A 105 -10.14 10.08 -6.29
C ALA A 105 -11.06 9.93 -5.05
N PRO A 106 -10.79 10.67 -3.96
CA PRO A 106 -11.34 10.39 -2.64
C PRO A 106 -12.86 10.50 -2.56
N GLN A 107 -13.50 11.34 -3.38
CA GLN A 107 -14.97 11.48 -3.37
C GLN A 107 -15.72 10.19 -3.76
N TRP A 108 -15.05 9.20 -4.33
CA TRP A 108 -15.64 7.90 -4.69
C TRP A 108 -15.53 6.84 -3.59
N MET A 109 -14.78 7.11 -2.52
CA MET A 109 -14.40 6.10 -1.53
C MET A 109 -15.61 5.40 -0.89
N VAL A 110 -16.67 6.14 -0.58
CA VAL A 110 -17.86 5.61 0.09
C VAL A 110 -18.59 4.57 -0.79
N ASP A 111 -18.59 4.74 -2.11
CA ASP A 111 -19.21 3.81 -3.06
C ASP A 111 -18.51 2.45 -3.07
N TYR A 112 -17.24 2.40 -2.66
CA TYR A 112 -16.48 1.16 -2.50
C TYR A 112 -16.54 0.60 -1.07
N ILE A 113 -16.67 1.47 -0.06
CA ILE A 113 -16.76 1.04 1.35
C ILE A 113 -18.10 0.38 1.65
N ILE A 114 -19.22 1.01 1.29
CA ILE A 114 -20.56 0.55 1.69
C ILE A 114 -20.84 -0.89 1.21
N PRO A 115 -20.49 -1.29 -0.02
CA PRO A 115 -20.63 -2.68 -0.46
C PRO A 115 -19.58 -3.65 0.12
N GLY A 116 -18.57 -3.14 0.85
CA GLY A 116 -17.52 -3.93 1.49
C GLY A 116 -16.34 -4.28 0.58
N TYR A 117 -16.06 -3.46 -0.44
CA TYR A 117 -14.97 -3.71 -1.38
C TYR A 117 -13.59 -3.29 -0.85
N LEU A 118 -13.53 -2.30 0.04
CA LEU A 118 -12.28 -1.86 0.66
C LEU A 118 -12.05 -2.49 2.03
N GLU A 119 -10.80 -2.89 2.30
CA GLU A 119 -10.36 -3.37 3.60
C GLU A 119 -10.31 -2.22 4.62
N ASP A 120 -10.76 -2.47 5.85
CA ASP A 120 -10.52 -1.55 6.97
C ASP A 120 -9.02 -1.61 7.35
N LEU A 121 -8.33 -0.49 7.15
CA LEU A 121 -6.90 -0.32 7.39
C LEU A 121 -6.60 0.25 8.78
N THR A 122 -7.62 0.56 9.60
CA THR A 122 -7.48 1.29 10.86
C THR A 122 -6.39 0.72 11.76
N GLU A 123 -6.42 -0.59 12.02
CA GLU A 123 -5.44 -1.24 12.90
C GLU A 123 -4.07 -1.35 12.23
N ARG A 124 -4.01 -1.42 10.90
CA ARG A 124 -2.73 -1.46 10.19
C ARG A 124 -2.02 -0.11 10.27
N VAL A 125 -2.75 0.98 10.04
CA VAL A 125 -2.21 2.34 10.14
C VAL A 125 -1.78 2.66 11.58
N LYS A 126 -2.60 2.32 12.59
CA LYS A 126 -2.25 2.59 13.99
C LYS A 126 -1.02 1.83 14.49
N ASN A 127 -0.80 0.62 13.98
CA ASN A 127 0.30 -0.24 14.43
C ASN A 127 1.55 -0.11 13.55
N ASP A 128 1.50 0.65 12.46
CA ASP A 128 2.64 0.90 11.59
C ASP A 128 3.33 2.22 11.95
N LYS A 129 4.51 2.09 12.58
CA LYS A 129 5.34 3.23 12.99
C LYS A 129 5.94 4.02 11.82
N ASP A 130 6.01 3.43 10.63
CA ASP A 130 6.60 4.05 9.45
C ASP A 130 5.56 4.91 8.71
N ILE A 131 4.27 4.64 8.95
CA ILE A 131 3.19 5.54 8.54
C ILE A 131 3.13 6.70 9.54
N GLN A 132 3.68 7.84 9.15
CA GLN A 132 3.62 9.09 9.93
C GLN A 132 2.21 9.71 9.81
N TRP A 133 1.19 9.01 10.30
CA TRP A 133 -0.21 9.38 10.09
C TRP A 133 -0.52 10.81 10.52
N GLU A 134 -0.02 11.22 11.69
CA GLU A 134 -0.25 12.56 12.22
C GLU A 134 0.47 13.68 11.44
N ASP A 135 1.43 13.35 10.57
CA ASP A 135 2.11 14.30 9.68
C ASP A 135 1.26 14.63 8.43
N ILE A 136 0.23 13.83 8.15
CA ILE A 136 -0.72 14.10 7.07
C ILE A 136 -1.71 15.18 7.54
N ALA A 137 -1.86 16.23 6.73
CA ALA A 137 -2.76 17.34 7.05
C ALA A 137 -4.17 16.83 7.39
N PRO A 138 -4.81 17.32 8.47
CA PRO A 138 -6.07 16.77 8.99
C PRO A 138 -7.16 16.61 7.93
N PHE A 139 -7.28 17.57 7.02
CA PHE A 139 -8.24 17.50 5.92
C PHE A 139 -8.11 16.21 5.09
N PHE A 140 -6.90 15.82 4.69
CA PHE A 140 -6.71 14.63 3.86
C PHE A 140 -6.92 13.33 4.64
N ARG A 141 -6.63 13.32 5.94
CA ARG A 141 -6.96 12.17 6.80
C ARG A 141 -8.46 11.98 6.91
N GLU A 142 -9.19 13.07 7.11
CA GLU A 142 -10.63 13.04 7.31
C GLU A 142 -11.38 12.79 5.99
N PHE A 143 -11.14 13.61 4.97
CA PHE A 143 -11.87 13.55 3.70
C PHE A 143 -11.39 12.42 2.80
N SER A 144 -10.07 12.24 2.66
CA SER A 144 -9.53 11.34 1.64
C SER A 144 -9.40 9.89 2.08
N ALA A 145 -9.43 9.64 3.39
CA ALA A 145 -9.08 8.34 3.95
C ALA A 145 -10.00 7.77 5.02
N THR A 146 -10.77 8.62 5.71
CA THR A 146 -11.60 8.19 6.84
C THR A 146 -13.07 8.15 6.46
N TYR A 147 -13.75 7.08 6.83
CA TYR A 147 -15.20 6.99 6.79
C TYR A 147 -15.72 6.35 8.07
N ALA A 148 -16.74 6.96 8.69
CA ALA A 148 -17.32 6.48 9.95
C ALA A 148 -16.27 6.18 11.06
N GLY A 149 -15.21 7.00 11.14
CA GLY A 149 -14.14 6.86 12.12
C GLY A 149 -13.16 5.70 11.84
N ARG A 150 -13.22 5.09 10.66
CA ARG A 150 -12.33 4.02 10.20
C ARG A 150 -11.51 4.48 9.00
N ILE A 151 -10.27 3.99 8.91
CA ILE A 151 -9.33 4.35 7.84
C ILE A 151 -9.43 3.30 6.73
N TYR A 152 -9.66 3.71 5.49
CA TYR A 152 -9.84 2.81 4.34
C TYR A 152 -8.84 3.05 3.20
N THR A 153 -8.19 4.21 3.17
CA THR A 153 -7.13 4.53 2.19
C THR A 153 -5.96 5.22 2.87
N ILE A 154 -4.86 5.35 2.14
CA ILE A 154 -3.71 6.17 2.55
C ILE A 154 -3.63 7.36 1.59
N PRO A 155 -3.69 8.61 2.08
CA PRO A 155 -3.55 9.78 1.21
C PRO A 155 -2.19 9.79 0.50
N LEU A 156 -2.21 9.93 -0.83
CA LEU A 156 -1.01 9.94 -1.67
C LEU A 156 -0.75 11.30 -2.32
N ASP A 157 -1.82 11.96 -2.76
CA ASP A 157 -1.81 13.29 -3.37
C ASP A 157 -2.89 14.17 -2.72
N GLY A 158 -2.71 15.48 -2.77
CA GLY A 158 -3.49 16.47 -2.03
C GLY A 158 -3.86 17.71 -2.84
N ASP A 159 -4.02 17.55 -4.15
CA ASP A 159 -4.47 18.63 -5.02
C ASP A 159 -5.97 18.94 -4.86
N PHE A 160 -6.34 20.18 -5.19
CA PHE A 160 -7.72 20.66 -5.20
C PHE A 160 -8.05 21.20 -6.58
N HIS A 161 -9.27 20.93 -7.05
CA HIS A 161 -9.82 21.45 -8.30
C HIS A 161 -11.14 22.17 -8.03
#